data_AF-A0A1V1P664-F1
#
_entry.id   AF-A0A1V1P664-F1
#
_cell.length_a   1.000
_cell.length_b   1.000
_cell.length_c   1.000
_cell.angle_alpha   90.00
_cell.angle_beta   90.00
_cell.angle_gamma   90.00
#
_symmetry.space_group_name_H-M   'P 1'
#
loop_
_entity.id
_entity.type
_entity.pdbx_description
1 polymer ?
#
loop_
_entity_poly.entity_id
_entity_poly.type
_entity_poly.pdbx_seq_one_letter_code
_entity_poly.pdbx_strand_id
1 'polypeptide(L)'
;MALNMDAIGKKLGPFSKDYAWKDVVLYALGVGSGFSELDYCYEKDLKVIPSFSIAAIFDFLSHVGLESNVNLAGILHGEQELIFHNPIPPEGTLTTEGQITHYYDKGKDKGALVVAESDTYHSNGKKLFTSIITIFARLDGGFGGENAPKREIIFPDRAPDFVVEDHPSTDQPLLYRLSGDVFQLHVDPEFAKISGFEKPIMHGLCTHGFACRALTQSLVPGEPEKVRKFNCRFSKTLYPGVGVKTLIWKMDNGNALWRTVNAENNETVIDYGVFEYGDIPDDSIRFDDQVAIITGAGGGLGRTYALELARRGAKIVVNDLGGARDGSGTGSGSPADKVVDEIKALGRDAVASYDNVATVEGGENIVQTAIKAFGRVDIVINNAGILRDKSFVKMTPENWQSVQDVHLNGAYNVTCPAFKVMKENGYGRIIMTTSAAGLYGNFGQTNYSSAKLGIVGLMNTLKLEGQKYNIKVNTVAPLAASRLTEDVFPPDFYEKTKPEFVAPIVLYLCSQECPVSGNIYNAGAGCFNRVAMTTGSGFVVKGDDQFPTVDDIVANKSSIDSMNQAKEYFQLNDQVGDVLMAFETPKAH
;
A
#
# COMPACT_ATOMS: atom_id res chain seq x y z
N MET A 1 27.44 -12.54 28.84
CA MET A 1 26.21 -12.42 29.67
C MET A 1 25.09 -13.12 28.91
N ALA A 2 23.97 -13.47 29.53
CA ALA A 2 22.85 -14.01 28.76
C ALA A 2 22.15 -12.87 28.00
N LEU A 3 21.92 -13.06 26.69
CA LEU A 3 21.13 -12.12 25.88
C LEU A 3 19.73 -11.94 26.48
N ASN A 4 19.18 -10.73 26.38
CA ASN A 4 17.86 -10.40 26.90
C ASN A 4 16.77 -10.71 25.86
N MET A 5 16.24 -11.93 25.90
CA MET A 5 15.19 -12.38 24.96
C MET A 5 13.87 -11.63 25.16
N ASP A 6 13.59 -11.13 26.35
CA ASP A 6 12.37 -10.35 26.65
C ASP A 6 12.41 -8.95 26.00
N ALA A 7 13.49 -8.56 25.34
CA ALA A 7 13.59 -7.29 24.64
C ALA A 7 12.89 -7.28 23.27
N ILE A 8 12.54 -8.45 22.72
CA ILE A 8 11.84 -8.53 21.43
C ILE A 8 10.48 -7.81 21.53
N GLY A 9 10.21 -6.92 20.58
CA GLY A 9 8.94 -6.18 20.49
C GLY A 9 8.77 -5.07 21.54
N LYS A 10 9.74 -4.86 22.44
CA LYS A 10 9.70 -3.71 23.36
C LYS A 10 10.04 -2.44 22.60
N LYS A 11 9.21 -1.41 22.83
CA LYS A 11 9.43 -0.08 22.25
C LYS A 11 10.71 0.55 22.79
N LEU A 12 11.57 0.99 21.87
CA LEU A 12 12.75 1.81 22.11
C LEU A 12 12.52 3.20 21.53
N GLY A 13 12.80 4.24 22.33
CA GLY A 13 12.52 5.64 21.97
C GLY A 13 11.12 6.13 22.38
N PRO A 14 10.71 7.34 21.98
CA PRO A 14 11.38 8.16 20.95
C PRO A 14 12.69 8.79 21.44
N PHE A 15 13.73 8.72 20.61
CA PHE A 15 14.98 9.46 20.78
C PHE A 15 14.96 10.65 19.84
N SER A 16 15.19 11.86 20.36
CA SER A 16 15.16 13.08 19.55
C SER A 16 16.51 13.77 19.55
N LYS A 17 16.96 14.22 18.37
CA LYS A 17 18.23 14.91 18.17
C LYS A 17 18.02 16.10 17.23
N ASP A 18 18.39 17.27 17.71
CA ASP A 18 18.49 18.46 16.86
C ASP A 18 19.78 18.40 16.04
N TYR A 19 19.70 18.87 14.79
CA TYR A 19 20.83 19.00 13.90
C TYR A 19 20.67 20.25 13.05
N ALA A 20 21.79 20.85 12.68
CA ALA A 20 21.86 21.99 11.78
C ALA A 20 22.72 21.65 10.56
N TRP A 21 22.76 22.58 9.60
CA TRP A 21 23.58 22.43 8.39
C TRP A 21 25.05 22.10 8.70
N LYS A 22 25.59 22.56 9.83
CA LYS A 22 26.96 22.27 10.26
C LYS A 22 27.19 20.79 10.54
N ASP A 23 26.19 20.10 11.11
CA ASP A 23 26.28 18.67 11.41
C ASP A 23 26.25 17.85 10.11
N VAL A 24 25.45 18.28 9.14
CA VAL A 24 25.39 17.70 7.79
C VAL A 24 26.75 17.86 7.09
N VAL A 25 27.32 19.07 7.09
CA VAL A 25 28.62 19.35 6.47
C VAL A 25 29.75 18.57 7.19
N LEU A 26 29.72 18.54 8.53
CA LEU A 26 30.70 17.78 9.33
C LEU A 26 30.66 16.29 8.97
N TYR A 27 29.47 15.71 8.85
CA TYR A 27 29.32 14.33 8.41
C TYR A 27 29.85 14.13 6.98
N ALA A 28 29.51 15.02 6.05
CA ALA A 28 29.95 14.94 4.67
C ALA A 28 31.49 14.92 4.55
N LEU A 29 32.17 15.82 5.27
CA LEU A 29 33.63 15.82 5.36
C LEU A 29 34.15 14.55 6.06
N GLY A 30 33.44 14.07 7.08
CA GLY A 30 33.72 12.83 7.80
C GLY A 30 33.68 11.57 6.92
N VAL A 31 32.96 11.61 5.80
CA VAL A 31 32.92 10.52 4.80
C VAL A 31 33.65 10.86 3.50
N GLY A 32 34.56 11.83 3.55
CA GLY A 32 35.52 12.14 2.48
C GLY A 32 35.05 13.14 1.43
N SER A 33 33.89 13.79 1.63
CA SER A 33 33.44 14.84 0.73
C SER A 33 34.34 16.08 0.84
N GLY A 34 34.32 16.95 -0.18
CA GLY A 34 35.22 18.10 -0.27
C GLY A 34 34.94 18.99 -1.48
N PHE A 35 35.97 19.68 -1.98
CA PHE A 35 35.81 20.66 -3.07
C PHE A 35 35.25 20.09 -4.39
N SER A 36 35.38 18.79 -4.63
CA SER A 36 34.77 18.13 -5.80
C SER A 36 33.26 17.90 -5.67
N GLU A 37 32.69 18.13 -4.48
CA GLU A 37 31.29 17.85 -4.14
C GLU A 37 30.73 18.97 -3.23
N LEU A 38 30.89 20.23 -3.64
CA LEU A 38 30.47 21.38 -2.83
C LEU A 38 28.99 21.38 -2.47
N ASP A 39 28.13 20.70 -3.24
CA ASP A 39 26.71 20.47 -2.91
C ASP A 39 26.52 19.81 -1.53
N TYR A 40 27.52 19.12 -0.97
CA TYR A 40 27.49 18.53 0.38
C TYR A 40 28.27 19.33 1.44
N CYS A 41 29.04 20.34 1.03
CA CYS A 41 29.96 21.06 1.92
C CYS A 41 29.72 22.57 1.99
N TYR A 42 28.87 23.13 1.12
CA TYR A 42 28.58 24.55 1.05
C TYR A 42 27.10 24.83 1.32
N GLU A 43 26.83 25.69 2.31
CA GLU A 43 25.50 25.90 2.89
C GLU A 43 24.48 26.58 1.96
N LYS A 44 24.91 27.13 0.82
CA LYS A 44 24.04 27.89 -0.09
C LYS A 44 22.92 27.02 -0.69
N ASP A 45 23.27 25.82 -1.16
CA ASP A 45 22.38 24.88 -1.85
C ASP A 45 22.61 23.45 -1.30
N LEU A 46 22.76 23.37 0.04
CA LEU A 46 23.23 22.18 0.73
C LEU A 46 22.28 20.99 0.56
N LYS A 47 22.84 19.90 0.02
CA LYS A 47 22.21 18.59 -0.05
C LYS A 47 22.75 17.70 1.06
N VAL A 48 21.97 16.69 1.43
CA VAL A 48 22.35 15.73 2.48
C VAL A 48 22.73 14.41 1.84
N ILE A 49 23.91 13.89 2.19
CA ILE A 49 24.33 12.54 1.78
C ILE A 49 23.39 11.54 2.47
N PRO A 50 22.75 10.59 1.76
CA PRO A 50 21.75 9.70 2.36
C PRO A 50 22.26 8.92 3.58
N SER A 51 23.54 8.56 3.61
CA SER A 51 24.15 7.88 4.76
C SER A 51 24.25 8.73 6.03
N PHE A 52 23.96 10.04 5.97
CA PHE A 52 23.79 10.88 7.16
C PHE A 52 22.71 10.34 8.11
N SER A 53 21.76 9.54 7.60
CA SER A 53 20.80 8.77 8.42
C SER A 53 21.45 8.00 9.56
N ILE A 54 22.70 7.55 9.40
CA ILE A 54 23.47 6.89 10.45
C ILE A 54 23.71 7.81 11.67
N ALA A 55 23.98 9.09 11.44
CA ALA A 55 24.19 10.07 12.51
C ALA A 55 22.94 10.28 13.40
N ALA A 56 21.76 9.86 12.90
CA ALA A 56 20.47 9.97 13.57
C ALA A 56 20.05 8.72 14.36
N ILE A 57 20.76 7.59 14.19
CA ILE A 57 20.41 6.31 14.81
C ILE A 57 21.45 5.81 15.81
N PHE A 58 22.51 6.56 16.10
CA PHE A 58 23.53 6.15 17.08
C PHE A 58 22.98 5.94 18.49
N ASP A 59 22.05 6.80 18.93
CA ASP A 59 21.38 6.63 20.23
C ASP A 59 20.53 5.36 20.24
N PHE A 60 19.76 5.14 19.17
CA PHE A 60 18.98 3.91 18.99
C PHE A 60 19.88 2.67 19.00
N LEU A 61 21.00 2.67 18.26
CA LEU A 61 21.98 1.59 18.22
C LEU A 61 22.56 1.29 19.61
N SER A 62 22.90 2.33 20.36
CA SER A 62 23.42 2.22 21.73
C SER A 62 22.38 1.57 22.65
N HIS A 63 21.12 1.99 22.55
CA HIS A 63 20.02 1.39 23.31
C HIS A 63 19.72 -0.04 22.90
N VAL A 64 19.81 -0.41 21.62
CA VAL A 64 19.70 -1.81 21.18
C VAL A 64 20.79 -2.66 21.85
N GLY A 65 22.03 -2.18 21.88
CA GLY A 65 23.13 -2.87 22.57
C GLY A 65 22.91 -3.04 24.08
N LEU A 66 22.42 -1.99 24.76
CA LEU A 66 22.12 -2.04 26.19
C LEU A 66 20.95 -2.99 26.50
N GLU A 67 19.84 -2.84 25.79
CA GLU A 67 18.60 -3.60 26.03
C GLU A 67 18.77 -5.07 25.67
N SER A 68 19.62 -5.40 24.69
CA SER A 68 19.93 -6.78 24.34
C SER A 68 20.87 -7.49 25.31
N ASN A 69 21.54 -6.76 26.20
CA ASN A 69 22.52 -7.30 27.13
C ASN A 69 23.68 -8.04 26.44
N VAL A 70 24.04 -7.61 25.22
CA VAL A 70 25.17 -8.16 24.46
C VAL A 70 26.50 -7.85 25.15
N ASN A 71 27.49 -8.72 24.96
CA ASN A 71 28.84 -8.47 25.44
C ASN A 71 29.50 -7.38 24.60
N LEU A 72 29.62 -6.17 25.17
CA LEU A 72 30.18 -4.99 24.50
C LEU A 72 31.57 -5.22 23.88
N ALA A 73 32.41 -6.07 24.48
CA ALA A 73 33.75 -6.39 23.95
C ALA A 73 33.71 -7.24 22.67
N GLY A 74 32.58 -7.90 22.40
CA GLY A 74 32.36 -8.78 21.24
C GLY A 74 31.58 -8.15 20.09
N ILE A 75 31.07 -6.93 20.25
CA ILE A 75 30.17 -6.27 19.29
C ILE A 75 30.91 -5.87 18.03
N LEU A 76 30.33 -6.22 16.89
CA LEU A 76 30.63 -5.66 15.59
C LEU A 76 29.32 -5.21 14.92
N HIS A 77 29.39 -4.16 14.11
CA HIS A 77 28.29 -3.81 13.21
C HIS A 77 28.25 -4.82 12.08
N GLY A 78 27.21 -5.65 12.01
CA GLY A 78 27.13 -6.77 11.07
C GLY A 78 26.54 -6.34 9.72
N GLU A 79 25.28 -5.91 9.73
CA GLU A 79 24.55 -5.47 8.55
C GLU A 79 23.83 -4.15 8.81
N GLN A 80 23.68 -3.37 7.74
CA GLN A 80 22.94 -2.11 7.73
C GLN A 80 22.01 -2.10 6.53
N GLU A 81 20.74 -1.79 6.73
CA GLU A 81 19.76 -1.55 5.68
C GLU A 81 19.04 -0.24 5.97
N LEU A 82 19.04 0.65 5.00
CA LEU A 82 18.35 1.94 5.03
C LEU A 82 17.34 1.98 3.89
N ILE A 83 16.10 2.29 4.21
CA ILE A 83 15.00 2.47 3.26
C ILE A 83 14.52 3.91 3.38
N PHE A 84 14.65 4.70 2.31
CA PHE A 84 14.38 6.13 2.30
C PHE A 84 12.99 6.42 1.72
N HIS A 85 12.14 7.03 2.54
CA HIS A 85 10.77 7.42 2.20
C HIS A 85 10.70 8.89 1.76
N ASN A 86 11.53 9.75 2.37
CA ASN A 86 11.66 11.16 2.01
C ASN A 86 13.13 11.62 2.16
N PRO A 87 13.56 12.65 1.41
CA PRO A 87 14.89 13.25 1.57
C PRO A 87 15.08 13.85 2.95
N ILE A 88 16.29 13.74 3.50
CA ILE A 88 16.65 14.33 4.80
C ILE A 88 16.87 15.84 4.58
N PRO A 89 16.16 16.73 5.30
CA PRO A 89 16.43 18.17 5.26
C PRO A 89 17.83 18.51 5.79
N PRO A 90 18.38 19.72 5.52
CA PRO A 90 19.71 20.10 6.02
C PRO A 90 19.73 20.51 7.50
N GLU A 91 18.57 20.67 8.13
CA GLU A 91 18.42 21.06 9.54
C GLU A 91 17.04 20.66 10.07
N GLY A 92 16.93 20.56 11.40
CA GLY A 92 15.67 20.31 12.10
C GLY A 92 15.86 19.38 13.30
N THR A 93 14.80 18.65 13.65
CA THR A 93 14.84 17.63 14.71
C THR A 93 14.50 16.28 14.09
N LEU A 94 15.34 15.29 14.38
CA LEU A 94 15.11 13.90 14.01
C LEU A 94 14.59 13.15 15.23
N THR A 95 13.49 12.42 15.06
CA THR A 95 12.91 11.57 16.11
C THR A 95 12.91 10.12 15.64
N THR A 96 13.61 9.26 16.35
CA THR A 96 13.75 7.83 16.02
C THR A 96 13.05 6.98 17.07
N GLU A 97 12.21 6.05 16.62
CA GLU A 97 11.61 5.03 17.47
C GLU A 97 11.63 3.67 16.78
N GLY A 98 11.72 2.60 17.55
CA GLY A 98 11.89 1.26 17.01
C GLY A 98 11.83 0.17 18.06
N GLN A 99 12.36 -0.99 17.72
CA GLN A 99 12.38 -2.16 18.59
C GLN A 99 13.44 -3.17 18.14
N ILE A 100 13.83 -4.05 19.06
CA ILE A 100 14.52 -5.30 18.72
C ILE A 100 13.47 -6.25 18.15
N THR A 101 13.71 -6.77 16.95
CA THR A 101 12.76 -7.65 16.27
C THR A 101 13.14 -9.11 16.42
N HIS A 102 14.45 -9.45 16.36
CA HIS A 102 14.90 -10.84 16.38
C HIS A 102 16.27 -11.01 17.03
N TYR A 103 16.50 -12.21 17.56
CA TYR A 103 17.82 -12.74 17.92
C TYR A 103 18.06 -14.03 17.15
N TYR A 104 19.24 -14.17 16.54
CA TYR A 104 19.64 -15.42 15.91
C TYR A 104 20.89 -15.99 16.57
N ASP A 105 20.87 -17.30 16.80
CA ASP A 105 22.01 -18.05 17.32
C ASP A 105 22.83 -18.63 16.18
N LYS A 106 24.13 -18.30 16.11
CA LYS A 106 25.05 -18.93 15.14
C LYS A 106 25.82 -20.10 15.76
N GLY A 107 25.65 -20.34 17.05
CA GLY A 107 26.35 -21.35 17.85
C GLY A 107 27.43 -20.76 18.75
N LYS A 108 27.81 -21.53 19.77
CA LYS A 108 28.73 -21.12 20.85
C LYS A 108 30.02 -20.44 20.37
N ASP A 109 30.61 -20.94 19.30
CA ASP A 109 31.89 -20.47 18.77
C ASP A 109 31.74 -19.49 17.58
N LYS A 110 30.50 -19.16 17.19
CA LYS A 110 30.19 -18.32 16.03
C LYS A 110 29.42 -17.05 16.36
N GLY A 111 28.96 -16.89 17.60
CA GLY A 111 28.28 -15.69 18.11
C GLY A 111 26.77 -15.68 17.86
N ALA A 112 26.17 -14.51 18.04
CA ALA A 112 24.75 -14.23 17.86
C ALA A 112 24.52 -13.00 16.99
N LEU A 113 23.34 -12.90 16.39
CA LEU A 113 22.87 -11.69 15.70
C LEU A 113 21.73 -11.07 16.49
N VAL A 114 21.78 -9.76 16.71
CA VAL A 114 20.66 -8.97 17.24
C VAL A 114 20.16 -8.08 16.11
N VAL A 115 18.90 -8.25 15.73
CA VAL A 115 18.27 -7.48 14.66
C VAL A 115 17.29 -6.49 15.27
N ALA A 116 17.44 -5.22 14.91
CA ALA A 116 16.58 -4.15 15.34
C ALA A 116 16.11 -3.32 14.15
N GLU A 117 14.89 -2.81 14.24
CA GLU A 117 14.27 -1.97 13.23
C GLU A 117 13.79 -0.66 13.88
N SER A 118 13.96 0.44 13.17
CA SER A 118 13.52 1.76 13.61
C SER A 118 13.03 2.62 12.44
N ASP A 119 12.09 3.50 12.75
CA ASP A 119 11.64 4.58 11.88
C ASP A 119 12.13 5.92 12.42
N THR A 120 12.59 6.78 11.51
CA THR A 120 13.00 8.15 11.83
C THR A 120 12.11 9.17 11.12
N TYR A 121 11.60 10.12 11.90
CA TYR A 121 10.72 11.20 11.48
C TYR A 121 11.41 12.55 11.62
N HIS A 122 11.04 13.50 10.77
CA HIS A 122 11.46 14.89 10.88
C HIS A 122 10.43 15.73 11.64
N SER A 123 10.86 16.82 12.27
CA SER A 123 9.98 17.82 12.90
C SER A 123 8.95 18.47 11.97
N ASN A 124 9.01 18.22 10.65
CA ASN A 124 8.01 18.66 9.67
C ASN A 124 6.87 17.63 9.47
N GLY A 125 6.87 16.52 10.22
CA GLY A 125 5.85 15.47 10.17
C GLY A 125 6.12 14.37 9.15
N LYS A 126 7.17 14.45 8.33
CA LYS A 126 7.49 13.41 7.35
C LYS A 126 8.29 12.27 7.97
N LYS A 127 7.93 11.03 7.61
CA LYS A 127 8.78 9.85 7.78
C LYS A 127 9.95 9.94 6.79
N LEU A 128 11.18 9.94 7.28
CA LEU A 128 12.36 10.10 6.43
C LEU A 128 12.88 8.75 5.95
N PHE A 129 13.18 7.85 6.86
CA PHE A 129 13.73 6.54 6.54
C PHE A 129 13.40 5.49 7.61
N THR A 130 13.48 4.23 7.20
CA THR A 130 13.48 3.06 8.06
C THR A 130 14.89 2.47 8.07
N SER A 131 15.39 2.11 9.25
CA SER A 131 16.70 1.48 9.43
C SER A 131 16.54 0.10 10.05
N ILE A 132 17.08 -0.92 9.37
CA ILE A 132 17.26 -2.26 9.93
C ILE A 132 18.74 -2.47 10.19
N ILE A 133 19.07 -2.79 11.44
CA ILE A 133 20.44 -2.95 11.91
C ILE A 133 20.62 -4.37 12.41
N THR A 134 21.74 -4.99 12.04
CA THR A 134 22.17 -6.25 12.65
C THR A 134 23.46 -6.03 13.41
N ILE A 135 23.41 -6.19 14.73
CA ILE A 135 24.59 -6.27 15.59
C ILE A 135 25.09 -7.71 15.57
N PHE A 136 26.37 -7.92 15.28
CA PHE A 136 27.03 -9.21 15.40
C PHE A 136 27.75 -9.31 16.75
N ALA A 137 27.16 -10.07 17.67
CA ALA A 137 27.67 -10.29 19.01
C ALA A 137 28.52 -11.58 19.04
N ARG A 138 29.82 -11.45 18.77
CA ARG A 138 30.75 -12.59 18.57
C ARG A 138 30.87 -13.54 19.77
N LEU A 139 30.59 -13.04 20.97
CA LEU A 139 30.82 -13.74 22.24
C LEU A 139 29.54 -14.26 22.90
N ASP A 140 28.39 -14.08 22.27
CA ASP A 140 27.07 -14.34 22.88
C ASP A 140 26.28 -15.44 22.16
N GLY A 141 26.97 -16.33 21.42
CA GLY A 141 26.35 -17.48 20.76
C GLY A 141 26.14 -18.69 21.69
N GLY A 142 25.37 -19.67 21.22
CA GLY A 142 25.09 -20.93 21.94
C GLY A 142 24.02 -20.80 23.03
N PHE A 143 23.08 -19.88 22.84
CA PHE A 143 21.95 -19.64 23.74
C PHE A 143 20.70 -20.47 23.38
N GLY A 144 20.74 -21.24 22.29
CA GLY A 144 19.66 -22.14 21.87
C GLY A 144 18.58 -21.47 21.03
N GLY A 145 18.87 -20.33 20.41
CA GLY A 145 17.96 -19.60 19.53
C GLY A 145 17.86 -20.14 18.11
N GLU A 146 17.04 -19.48 17.29
CA GLU A 146 16.86 -19.85 15.87
C GLU A 146 18.09 -19.51 15.02
N ASN A 147 18.29 -20.26 13.94
CA ASN A 147 19.30 -19.92 12.95
C ASN A 147 18.84 -18.72 12.11
N ALA A 148 19.78 -17.83 11.79
CA ALA A 148 19.49 -16.74 10.86
C ALA A 148 19.10 -17.28 9.47
N PRO A 149 18.11 -16.68 8.80
CA PRO A 149 17.74 -17.06 7.45
C PRO A 149 18.94 -16.87 6.51
N LYS A 150 19.09 -17.79 5.55
CA LYS A 150 20.13 -17.65 4.52
C LYS A 150 19.73 -16.53 3.56
N ARG A 151 20.55 -15.49 3.49
CA ARG A 151 20.47 -14.45 2.45
C ARG A 151 21.54 -14.72 1.40
N GLU A 152 21.13 -14.86 0.15
CA GLU A 152 22.04 -15.09 -0.99
C GLU A 152 21.92 -13.91 -1.95
N ILE A 153 23.04 -13.22 -2.19
CA ILE A 153 23.17 -12.17 -3.20
C ILE A 153 24.19 -12.67 -4.21
N ILE A 154 23.73 -12.87 -5.45
CA ILE A 154 24.56 -13.36 -6.54
C ILE A 154 24.97 -12.15 -7.38
N PHE A 155 26.26 -11.83 -7.36
CA PHE A 155 26.80 -10.79 -8.21
C PHE A 155 26.87 -11.27 -9.67
N PRO A 156 26.67 -10.38 -10.65
CA PRO A 156 26.78 -10.73 -12.06
C PRO A 156 28.18 -11.26 -12.40
N ASP A 157 28.25 -12.31 -13.23
CA ASP A 157 29.50 -12.85 -13.78
C ASP A 157 30.00 -11.98 -14.94
N ARG A 158 30.29 -10.71 -14.64
CA ARG A 158 30.83 -9.70 -15.54
C ARG A 158 31.56 -8.62 -14.75
N ALA A 159 32.39 -7.83 -15.44
CA ALA A 159 33.01 -6.66 -14.83
C ALA A 159 31.96 -5.68 -14.28
N PRO A 160 32.26 -4.96 -13.17
CA PRO A 160 31.40 -3.90 -12.67
C PRO A 160 31.26 -2.78 -13.71
N ASP A 161 30.08 -2.16 -13.73
CA ASP A 161 29.80 -1.02 -14.60
C ASP A 161 30.56 0.24 -14.16
N PHE A 162 30.81 0.36 -12.84
CA PHE A 162 31.63 1.41 -12.27
C PHE A 162 32.60 0.87 -11.23
N VAL A 163 33.80 1.45 -11.22
CA VAL A 163 34.81 1.27 -10.17
C VAL A 163 35.18 2.66 -9.70
N VAL A 164 34.79 3.00 -8.48
CA VAL A 164 35.09 4.32 -7.89
C VAL A 164 36.15 4.13 -6.83
N GLU A 165 37.28 4.80 -6.99
CA GLU A 165 38.39 4.78 -6.03
C GLU A 165 38.29 5.99 -5.10
N ASP A 166 38.49 5.77 -3.81
CA ASP A 166 38.60 6.85 -2.82
C ASP A 166 39.70 6.53 -1.81
N HIS A 167 40.28 7.57 -1.20
CA HIS A 167 41.42 7.48 -0.31
C HIS A 167 41.11 8.19 1.01
N PRO A 168 40.49 7.49 1.98
CA PRO A 168 40.27 8.03 3.30
C PRO A 168 41.57 8.57 3.91
N SER A 169 41.52 9.74 4.55
CA SER A 169 42.69 10.28 5.26
C SER A 169 43.15 9.35 6.39
N THR A 170 44.43 9.44 6.77
CA THR A 170 44.92 8.79 8.00
C THR A 170 44.21 9.30 9.25
N ASP A 171 43.73 10.54 9.21
CA ASP A 171 43.03 11.20 10.31
C ASP A 171 41.49 11.12 10.18
N GLN A 172 40.98 10.41 9.16
CA GLN A 172 39.55 10.33 8.87
C GLN A 172 38.67 9.89 10.06
N PRO A 173 39.07 8.90 10.89
CA PRO A 173 38.29 8.50 12.06
C PRO A 173 38.12 9.62 13.09
N LEU A 174 39.10 10.52 13.20
CA LEU A 174 39.06 11.65 14.14
C LEU A 174 37.98 12.66 13.76
N LEU A 175 37.71 12.80 12.46
CA LEU A 175 36.67 13.67 11.94
C LEU A 175 35.30 12.97 12.01
N TYR A 176 35.19 11.75 11.50
CA TYR A 176 33.92 11.01 11.43
C TYR A 176 33.28 10.79 12.81
N ARG A 177 34.09 10.51 13.84
CA ARG A 177 33.58 10.30 15.21
C ARG A 177 32.82 11.50 15.77
N LEU A 178 33.07 12.71 15.27
CA LEU A 178 32.37 13.92 15.70
C LEU A 178 30.91 13.95 15.21
N SER A 179 30.52 13.06 14.29
CA SER A 179 29.13 12.88 13.86
C SER A 179 28.30 11.97 14.78
N GLY A 180 28.92 11.30 15.77
CA GLY A 180 28.21 10.60 16.84
C GLY A 180 28.92 9.36 17.40
N ASP A 181 29.69 8.63 16.58
CA ASP A 181 30.37 7.41 17.05
C ASP A 181 31.71 7.73 17.73
N VAL A 182 31.63 7.99 19.03
CA VAL A 182 32.77 8.33 19.88
C VAL A 182 33.50 7.10 20.45
N PHE A 183 33.16 5.88 20.03
CA PHE A 183 33.70 4.64 20.58
C PHE A 183 35.23 4.58 20.50
N GLN A 184 35.88 4.14 21.59
CA GLN A 184 37.32 4.26 21.77
C GLN A 184 38.14 3.47 20.74
N LEU A 185 37.58 2.40 20.17
CA LEU A 185 38.22 1.55 19.16
C LEU A 185 38.80 2.33 17.96
N HIS A 186 38.25 3.51 17.68
CA HIS A 186 38.61 4.31 16.52
C HIS A 186 39.60 5.44 16.80
N VAL A 187 40.02 5.63 18.06
CA VAL A 187 40.90 6.74 18.45
C VAL A 187 41.96 6.37 19.49
N ASP A 188 41.71 5.38 20.35
CA ASP A 188 42.62 4.97 21.42
C ASP A 188 43.44 3.73 21.02
N PRO A 189 44.77 3.86 20.84
CA PRO A 189 45.63 2.74 20.47
C PRO A 189 45.65 1.60 21.48
N GLU A 190 45.54 1.89 22.78
CA GLU A 190 45.59 0.85 23.81
C GLU A 190 44.27 0.06 23.84
N PHE A 191 43.13 0.75 23.70
CA PHE A 191 41.84 0.10 23.58
C PHE A 191 41.74 -0.77 22.32
N ALA A 192 42.28 -0.31 21.19
CA ALA A 192 42.31 -1.08 19.94
C ALA A 192 43.11 -2.38 20.10
N LYS A 193 44.29 -2.34 20.75
CA LYS A 193 45.10 -3.52 21.05
C LYS A 193 44.37 -4.52 21.95
N ILE A 194 43.71 -4.03 23.01
CA ILE A 194 42.90 -4.88 23.91
C ILE A 194 41.74 -5.54 23.13
N SER A 195 41.20 -4.83 22.14
CA SER A 195 40.12 -5.33 21.26
C SER A 195 40.61 -6.25 20.14
N GLY A 196 41.92 -6.54 20.07
CA GLY A 196 42.53 -7.46 19.12
C GLY A 196 42.97 -6.85 17.79
N PHE A 197 43.12 -5.53 17.72
CA PHE A 197 43.59 -4.81 16.52
C PHE A 197 44.99 -4.23 16.74
N GLU A 198 45.77 -4.06 15.67
CA GLU A 198 47.15 -3.55 15.77
C GLU A 198 47.18 -2.07 16.20
N LYS A 199 46.20 -1.30 15.74
CA LYS A 199 46.01 0.13 15.95
C LYS A 199 44.53 0.50 15.74
N PRO A 200 44.11 1.74 16.00
CA PRO A 200 42.73 2.16 15.75
C PRO A 200 42.32 1.90 14.29
N ILE A 201 41.09 1.42 14.10
CA ILE A 201 40.52 1.07 12.79
C ILE A 201 39.55 2.15 12.31
N MET A 202 39.31 2.20 11.00
CA MET A 202 38.22 3.00 10.43
C MET A 202 36.87 2.50 10.96
N HIS A 203 35.94 3.42 11.20
CA HIS A 203 34.54 3.07 11.41
C HIS A 203 34.00 2.39 10.15
N GLY A 204 33.37 1.21 10.29
CA GLY A 204 32.72 0.56 9.14
C GLY A 204 31.69 1.48 8.48
N LEU A 205 30.91 2.20 9.30
CA LEU A 205 29.92 3.17 8.86
C LEU A 205 30.53 4.40 8.16
N CYS A 206 31.80 4.71 8.41
CA CYS A 206 32.53 5.71 7.63
C CYS A 206 32.81 5.18 6.22
N THR A 207 33.39 3.97 6.09
CA THR A 207 33.59 3.30 4.78
C THR A 207 32.28 3.11 4.00
N HIS A 208 31.18 2.87 4.70
CA HIS A 208 29.82 2.85 4.13
C HIS A 208 29.41 4.22 3.56
N GLY A 209 29.75 5.33 4.23
CA GLY A 209 29.53 6.68 3.71
C GLY A 209 30.34 6.98 2.45
N PHE A 210 31.59 6.53 2.37
CA PHE A 210 32.40 6.59 1.14
C PHE A 210 31.71 5.83 -0.01
N ALA A 211 31.20 4.62 0.27
CA ALA A 211 30.46 3.85 -0.73
C ALA A 211 29.14 4.53 -1.15
N CYS A 212 28.44 5.19 -0.21
CA CYS A 212 27.22 5.95 -0.49
C CYS A 212 27.49 7.05 -1.51
N ARG A 213 28.55 7.84 -1.30
CA ARG A 213 28.98 8.88 -2.24
C ARG A 213 29.28 8.31 -3.63
N ALA A 214 30.08 7.24 -3.69
CA ALA A 214 30.41 6.56 -4.93
C ALA A 214 29.16 6.08 -5.71
N LEU A 215 28.19 5.49 -4.99
CA LEU A 215 26.93 5.01 -5.57
C LEU A 215 26.06 6.16 -6.06
N THR A 216 25.85 7.19 -5.23
CA THR A 216 25.08 8.37 -5.58
C THR A 216 25.67 9.07 -6.80
N GLN A 217 26.98 9.30 -6.82
CA GLN A 217 27.67 9.92 -7.95
C GLN A 217 27.54 9.09 -9.25
N SER A 218 27.55 7.77 -9.15
CA SER A 218 27.54 6.88 -10.33
C SER A 218 26.12 6.63 -10.88
N LEU A 219 25.10 6.61 -10.02
CA LEU A 219 23.76 6.15 -10.35
C LEU A 219 22.72 7.28 -10.41
N VAL A 220 22.87 8.31 -9.58
CA VAL A 220 21.96 9.46 -9.48
C VAL A 220 22.76 10.76 -9.26
N PRO A 221 23.64 11.13 -10.21
CA PRO A 221 24.61 12.21 -10.03
C PRO A 221 23.93 13.54 -9.68
N GLY A 222 24.29 14.10 -8.52
CA GLY A 222 23.75 15.37 -8.03
C GLY A 222 22.32 15.28 -7.47
N GLU A 223 21.71 14.10 -7.43
CA GLU A 223 20.33 13.88 -6.97
C GLU A 223 20.28 12.84 -5.82
N PRO A 224 20.95 13.10 -4.67
CA PRO A 224 20.93 12.20 -3.50
C PRO A 224 19.51 11.88 -3.00
N GLU A 225 18.54 12.76 -3.23
CA GLU A 225 17.12 12.57 -2.92
C GLU A 225 16.47 11.40 -3.68
N LYS A 226 17.11 10.87 -4.73
CA LYS A 226 16.63 9.70 -5.49
C LYS A 226 17.08 8.37 -4.92
N VAL A 227 17.90 8.34 -3.87
CA VAL A 227 18.25 7.09 -3.20
C VAL A 227 17.04 6.55 -2.44
N ARG A 228 16.70 5.28 -2.66
CA ARG A 228 15.54 4.60 -2.06
C ARG A 228 15.93 3.50 -1.11
N LYS A 229 17.00 2.78 -1.40
CA LYS A 229 17.51 1.75 -0.52
C LYS A 229 19.02 1.72 -0.55
N PHE A 230 19.62 1.51 0.61
CA PHE A 230 21.05 1.32 0.76
C PHE A 230 21.31 0.25 1.82
N ASN A 231 21.67 -0.95 1.36
CA ASN A 231 21.89 -2.12 2.19
C ASN A 231 23.32 -2.66 2.01
N CYS A 232 23.91 -3.21 3.08
CA CYS A 232 25.17 -3.93 3.02
C CYS A 232 25.43 -4.85 4.22
N ARG A 233 26.52 -5.62 4.11
CA ARG A 233 27.16 -6.38 5.20
C ARG A 233 28.63 -6.00 5.35
N PHE A 234 29.04 -5.68 6.57
CA PHE A 234 30.45 -5.45 6.90
C PHE A 234 31.16 -6.80 7.01
N SER A 235 32.27 -6.94 6.29
CA SER A 235 32.97 -8.23 6.15
C SER A 235 34.37 -8.23 6.75
N LYS A 236 35.14 -7.15 6.55
CA LYS A 236 36.48 -6.99 7.11
C LYS A 236 36.73 -5.55 7.57
N THR A 237 37.68 -5.40 8.48
CA THR A 237 38.12 -4.10 8.97
C THR A 237 39.06 -3.41 7.99
N LEU A 238 39.07 -2.07 8.04
CA LEU A 238 39.95 -1.21 7.25
C LEU A 238 40.75 -0.33 8.20
N TYR A 239 42.04 -0.15 7.94
CA TYR A 239 42.87 0.79 8.71
C TYR A 239 42.80 2.20 8.12
N PRO A 240 42.97 3.26 8.93
CA PRO A 240 42.97 4.64 8.45
C PRO A 240 44.08 4.87 7.42
N GLY A 241 43.80 5.67 6.40
CA GLY A 241 44.73 5.96 5.28
C GLY A 241 44.73 4.94 4.15
N VAL A 242 44.13 3.76 4.33
CA VAL A 242 44.08 2.71 3.29
C VAL A 242 43.01 3.04 2.27
N GLY A 243 43.37 3.07 0.98
CA GLY A 243 42.45 3.34 -0.12
C GLY A 243 41.38 2.24 -0.28
N VAL A 244 40.24 2.61 -0.86
CA VAL A 244 39.10 1.72 -1.12
C VAL A 244 38.63 1.83 -2.56
N LYS A 245 38.03 0.76 -3.08
CA LYS A 245 37.32 0.74 -4.37
C LYS A 245 35.90 0.26 -4.18
N THR A 246 34.92 1.07 -4.56
CA THR A 246 33.52 0.66 -4.64
C THR A 246 33.21 0.16 -6.04
N LEU A 247 32.85 -1.12 -6.14
CA LEU A 247 32.50 -1.79 -7.38
C LEU A 247 30.97 -1.84 -7.49
N ILE A 248 30.43 -1.41 -8.62
CA ILE A 248 28.99 -1.20 -8.82
C ILE A 248 28.53 -1.92 -10.09
N TRP A 249 27.49 -2.75 -9.98
CA TRP A 249 26.82 -3.41 -11.09
C TRP A 249 25.38 -2.91 -11.18
N LYS A 250 25.03 -2.26 -12.29
CA LYS A 250 23.66 -1.87 -12.62
C LYS A 250 22.80 -3.11 -12.90
N MET A 251 21.59 -3.05 -12.37
CA MET A 251 20.51 -4.02 -12.58
C MET A 251 19.30 -3.28 -13.16
N ASP A 252 18.25 -4.01 -13.51
CA ASP A 252 17.04 -3.42 -14.08
C ASP A 252 16.23 -2.60 -13.05
N ASN A 253 15.35 -1.72 -13.54
CA ASN A 253 14.36 -0.99 -12.74
C ASN A 253 14.94 -0.14 -11.59
N GLY A 254 16.05 0.56 -11.81
CA GLY A 254 16.62 1.43 -10.78
C GLY A 254 17.32 0.68 -9.63
N ASN A 255 17.82 -0.52 -9.89
CA ASN A 255 18.55 -1.33 -8.91
C ASN A 255 20.04 -1.41 -9.26
N ALA A 256 20.89 -1.63 -8.25
CA ALA A 256 22.30 -1.94 -8.39
C ALA A 256 22.79 -2.87 -7.27
N LEU A 257 23.73 -3.74 -7.61
CA LEU A 257 24.52 -4.49 -6.64
C LEU A 257 25.88 -3.83 -6.48
N TRP A 258 26.44 -3.88 -5.27
CA TRP A 258 27.72 -3.23 -5.01
C TRP A 258 28.54 -3.93 -3.92
N ARG A 259 29.84 -3.66 -3.92
CA ARG A 259 30.75 -4.03 -2.83
C ARG A 259 31.88 -3.02 -2.70
N THR A 260 32.52 -2.97 -1.54
CA THR A 260 33.74 -2.19 -1.35
C THR A 260 34.90 -3.12 -1.03
N VAL A 261 36.02 -2.93 -1.73
CA VAL A 261 37.27 -3.67 -1.52
C VAL A 261 38.39 -2.73 -1.07
N ASN A 262 39.35 -3.26 -0.35
CA ASN A 262 40.61 -2.60 -0.06
C ASN A 262 41.40 -2.41 -1.37
N ALA A 263 41.85 -1.19 -1.66
CA ALA A 263 42.48 -0.86 -2.93
C ALA A 263 43.89 -1.48 -3.12
N GLU A 264 44.57 -1.85 -2.03
CA GLU A 264 45.93 -2.38 -2.05
C GLU A 264 45.94 -3.90 -2.30
N ASN A 265 44.98 -4.63 -1.72
CA ASN A 265 44.98 -6.11 -1.73
C ASN A 265 43.69 -6.75 -2.29
N ASN A 266 42.71 -5.94 -2.71
CA ASN A 266 41.40 -6.37 -3.22
C ASN A 266 40.56 -7.21 -2.25
N GLU A 267 40.89 -7.24 -0.96
CA GLU A 267 40.05 -7.90 0.03
C GLU A 267 38.73 -7.15 0.22
N THR A 268 37.62 -7.88 0.23
CA THR A 268 36.30 -7.32 0.49
C THR A 268 36.18 -6.81 1.91
N VAL A 269 35.87 -5.52 2.05
CA VAL A 269 35.59 -4.88 3.34
C VAL A 269 34.09 -4.73 3.59
N ILE A 270 33.31 -4.42 2.55
CA ILE A 270 31.85 -4.39 2.57
C ILE A 270 31.34 -5.23 1.42
N ASP A 271 30.36 -6.08 1.70
CA ASP A 271 29.80 -7.04 0.76
C ASP A 271 28.27 -6.98 0.78
N TYR A 272 27.62 -7.76 -0.10
CA TYR A 272 26.16 -7.95 -0.09
C TYR A 272 25.42 -6.61 -0.29
N GLY A 273 26.05 -5.70 -1.03
CA GLY A 273 25.50 -4.38 -1.26
C GLY A 273 24.32 -4.43 -2.22
N VAL A 274 23.18 -3.89 -1.77
CA VAL A 274 22.02 -3.60 -2.63
C VAL A 274 21.76 -2.10 -2.57
N PHE A 275 21.51 -1.50 -3.72
CA PHE A 275 21.20 -0.09 -3.84
C PHE A 275 20.01 0.09 -4.79
N GLU A 276 18.98 0.79 -4.33
CA GLU A 276 17.79 1.09 -5.14
C GLU A 276 17.67 2.61 -5.27
N TYR A 277 17.31 3.09 -6.45
CA TYR A 277 17.25 4.50 -6.79
C TYR A 277 16.14 4.80 -7.80
N GLY A 278 15.55 5.99 -7.70
CA GLY A 278 14.45 6.43 -8.55
C GLY A 278 13.62 7.50 -7.86
N ASP A 279 12.47 7.84 -8.45
CA ASP A 279 11.51 8.72 -7.79
C ASP A 279 10.92 8.06 -6.54
N ILE A 280 10.34 8.85 -5.62
CA ILE A 280 9.65 8.28 -4.45
C ILE A 280 8.49 7.43 -5.01
N PRO A 281 8.41 6.12 -4.69
CA PRO A 281 7.26 5.33 -5.06
C PRO A 281 6.02 6.05 -4.55
N ASP A 282 5.13 6.41 -5.47
CA ASP A 282 3.85 6.98 -5.07
C ASP A 282 3.07 5.83 -4.43
N ASP A 283 3.01 5.79 -3.09
CA ASP A 283 2.17 4.86 -2.32
C ASP A 283 0.67 5.03 -2.64
N SER A 284 0.30 5.91 -3.58
CA SER A 284 -1.05 6.04 -4.07
C SER A 284 -1.45 4.86 -4.96
N ILE A 285 -2.69 4.39 -4.77
CA ILE A 285 -3.27 3.33 -5.59
C ILE A 285 -3.26 3.73 -7.08
N ARG A 286 -2.59 2.89 -7.88
CA ARG A 286 -2.46 3.00 -9.34
C ARG A 286 -3.28 1.94 -10.07
N PHE A 287 -3.57 2.21 -11.35
CA PHE A 287 -4.32 1.33 -12.27
C PHE A 287 -3.62 1.23 -13.63
N ASP A 288 -2.30 1.42 -13.65
CA ASP A 288 -1.50 1.34 -14.86
C ASP A 288 -1.70 -0.04 -15.54
N ASP A 289 -1.81 -0.04 -16.87
CA ASP A 289 -2.12 -1.20 -17.72
C ASP A 289 -3.48 -1.90 -17.52
N GLN A 290 -4.35 -1.36 -16.65
CA GLN A 290 -5.71 -1.88 -16.46
C GLN A 290 -6.72 -1.18 -17.38
N VAL A 291 -7.73 -1.92 -17.83
CA VAL A 291 -8.82 -1.40 -18.65
C VAL A 291 -10.12 -1.35 -17.86
N ALA A 292 -10.72 -0.16 -17.78
CA ALA A 292 -11.96 0.09 -17.07
C ALA A 292 -13.10 0.47 -18.00
N ILE A 293 -14.24 -0.22 -17.87
CA ILE A 293 -15.52 0.15 -18.48
C ILE A 293 -16.36 0.86 -17.44
N ILE A 294 -16.81 2.08 -17.73
CA ILE A 294 -17.76 2.82 -16.88
C ILE A 294 -19.00 3.13 -17.69
N THR A 295 -20.14 2.62 -17.24
CA THR A 295 -21.45 2.86 -17.88
C THR A 295 -22.11 4.11 -17.33
N GLY A 296 -22.78 4.89 -18.19
CA GLY A 296 -23.33 6.20 -17.84
C GLY A 296 -22.24 7.20 -17.44
N ALA A 297 -21.12 7.19 -18.17
CA ALA A 297 -19.93 7.98 -17.87
C ALA A 297 -19.89 9.35 -18.54
N GLY A 298 -20.94 9.77 -19.24
CA GLY A 298 -21.02 11.08 -19.90
C GLY A 298 -21.25 12.25 -18.94
N GLY A 299 -21.55 11.99 -17.66
CA GLY A 299 -21.73 13.00 -16.62
C GLY A 299 -21.78 12.44 -15.20
N GLY A 300 -21.91 13.34 -14.22
CA GLY A 300 -22.09 12.99 -12.81
C GLY A 300 -21.01 12.05 -12.26
N LEU A 301 -21.44 11.05 -11.47
CA LEU A 301 -20.58 10.06 -10.83
C LEU A 301 -19.73 9.28 -11.85
N GLY A 302 -20.34 8.80 -12.93
CA GLY A 302 -19.64 8.02 -13.96
C GLY A 302 -18.49 8.79 -14.61
N ARG A 303 -18.72 10.07 -14.96
CA ARG A 303 -17.65 10.94 -15.50
C ARG A 303 -16.51 11.10 -14.49
N THR A 304 -16.83 11.34 -13.22
CA THR A 304 -15.80 11.51 -12.18
C THR A 304 -15.00 10.22 -11.98
N TYR A 305 -15.64 9.04 -11.98
CA TYR A 305 -14.93 7.76 -11.91
C TYR A 305 -13.98 7.56 -13.10
N ALA A 306 -14.44 7.87 -14.30
CA ALA A 306 -13.64 7.76 -15.53
C ALA A 306 -12.39 8.66 -15.47
N LEU A 307 -12.54 9.92 -15.09
CA LEU A 307 -11.43 10.87 -14.98
C LEU A 307 -10.42 10.47 -13.89
N GLU A 308 -10.91 10.07 -12.71
CA GLU A 308 -10.03 9.70 -11.60
C GLU A 308 -9.26 8.40 -11.85
N LEU A 309 -9.89 7.39 -12.47
CA LEU A 309 -9.19 6.17 -12.90
C LEU A 309 -8.15 6.48 -13.98
N ALA A 310 -8.48 7.33 -14.96
CA ALA A 310 -7.53 7.74 -16.00
C ALA A 310 -6.30 8.47 -15.43
N ARG A 311 -6.51 9.43 -14.50
CA ARG A 311 -5.40 10.12 -13.80
C ARG A 311 -4.44 9.14 -13.12
N ARG A 312 -4.98 8.02 -12.66
CA ARG A 312 -4.25 6.95 -11.98
C ARG A 312 -3.75 5.83 -12.91
N GLY A 313 -3.82 6.01 -14.22
CA GLY A 313 -3.15 5.14 -15.21
C GLY A 313 -4.05 4.18 -15.98
N ALA A 314 -5.34 4.06 -15.63
CA ALA A 314 -6.24 3.15 -16.34
C ALA A 314 -6.55 3.65 -17.75
N LYS A 315 -6.75 2.71 -18.67
CA LYS A 315 -7.33 2.96 -20.00
C LYS A 315 -8.84 2.85 -19.91
N ILE A 316 -9.56 3.83 -20.44
CA ILE A 316 -10.99 4.00 -20.12
C ILE A 316 -11.89 3.75 -21.32
N VAL A 317 -12.94 2.95 -21.13
CA VAL A 317 -14.12 2.95 -21.99
C VAL A 317 -15.22 3.78 -21.34
N VAL A 318 -15.53 4.91 -21.97
CA VAL A 318 -16.59 5.83 -21.56
C VAL A 318 -17.88 5.41 -22.27
N ASN A 319 -18.74 4.64 -21.60
CA ASN A 319 -20.05 4.31 -22.15
C ASN A 319 -21.10 5.35 -21.72
N ASP A 320 -21.79 5.96 -22.68
CA ASP A 320 -22.99 6.76 -22.42
C ASP A 320 -23.90 6.76 -23.65
N LEU A 321 -25.18 6.44 -23.45
CA LEU A 321 -26.18 6.48 -24.52
C LEU A 321 -26.48 7.93 -24.96
N GLY A 322 -26.30 8.92 -24.07
CA GLY A 322 -26.60 10.33 -24.31
C GLY A 322 -28.08 10.67 -24.29
N GLY A 323 -28.89 9.89 -23.57
CA GLY A 323 -30.31 10.17 -23.29
C GLY A 323 -30.51 11.10 -22.07
N ALA A 324 -31.72 11.62 -21.89
CA ALA A 324 -32.09 12.40 -20.72
C ALA A 324 -32.24 11.52 -19.46
N ARG A 325 -32.28 12.14 -18.27
CA ARG A 325 -32.38 11.44 -16.96
C ARG A 325 -33.64 10.59 -16.80
N ASP A 326 -34.73 10.97 -17.47
CA ASP A 326 -35.94 10.15 -17.48
C ASP A 326 -35.83 8.97 -18.47
N GLY A 327 -34.78 8.91 -19.29
CA GLY A 327 -34.60 7.90 -20.33
C GLY A 327 -35.27 8.29 -21.65
N SER A 328 -35.68 9.54 -21.85
CA SER A 328 -36.13 10.06 -23.15
C SER A 328 -34.95 10.50 -24.05
N GLY A 329 -35.18 10.57 -25.37
CA GLY A 329 -34.18 10.93 -26.37
C GLY A 329 -33.61 9.73 -27.14
N THR A 330 -33.16 9.96 -28.37
CA THR A 330 -32.66 8.90 -29.30
C THR A 330 -31.16 8.60 -29.13
N GLY A 331 -30.56 9.03 -28.02
CA GLY A 331 -29.13 8.97 -27.77
C GLY A 331 -28.32 10.03 -28.55
N SER A 332 -27.21 10.47 -27.98
CA SER A 332 -26.24 11.36 -28.64
C SER A 332 -24.84 11.01 -28.18
N GLY A 333 -23.87 10.91 -29.08
CA GLY A 333 -22.48 10.58 -28.70
C GLY A 333 -21.77 11.67 -27.89
N SER A 334 -22.30 12.90 -27.94
CA SER A 334 -21.65 14.10 -27.41
C SER A 334 -21.21 14.02 -25.93
N PRO A 335 -21.98 13.46 -24.98
CA PRO A 335 -21.53 13.38 -23.59
C PRO A 335 -20.33 12.44 -23.40
N ALA A 336 -20.34 11.27 -24.04
CA ALA A 336 -19.22 10.33 -23.97
C ALA A 336 -17.97 10.92 -24.64
N ASP A 337 -18.13 11.53 -25.81
CA ASP A 337 -17.03 12.15 -26.56
C ASP A 337 -16.33 13.24 -25.75
N LYS A 338 -17.09 14.12 -25.09
CA LYS A 338 -16.54 15.18 -24.23
C LYS A 338 -15.65 14.62 -23.13
N VAL A 339 -16.08 13.54 -22.47
CA VAL A 339 -15.30 12.92 -21.38
C VAL A 339 -14.07 12.21 -21.93
N VAL A 340 -14.16 11.58 -23.11
CA VAL A 340 -12.99 11.04 -23.81
C VAL A 340 -11.98 12.14 -24.14
N ASP A 341 -12.44 13.29 -24.64
CA ASP A 341 -11.56 14.43 -24.96
C ASP A 341 -10.90 15.00 -23.70
N GLU A 342 -11.63 15.09 -22.58
CA GLU A 342 -11.07 15.48 -21.28
C GLU A 342 -10.00 14.51 -20.79
N ILE A 343 -10.22 13.19 -20.93
CA ILE A 343 -9.24 12.17 -20.56
C ILE A 343 -8.00 12.24 -21.46
N LYS A 344 -8.18 12.42 -22.77
CA LYS A 344 -7.07 12.59 -23.72
C LYS A 344 -6.29 13.87 -23.46
N ALA A 345 -6.95 14.95 -23.05
CA ALA A 345 -6.28 16.18 -22.65
C ALA A 345 -5.39 16.02 -21.40
N LEU A 346 -5.65 14.99 -20.58
CA LEU A 346 -4.78 14.58 -19.46
C LEU A 346 -3.62 13.67 -19.90
N GLY A 347 -3.46 13.40 -21.20
CA GLY A 347 -2.43 12.50 -21.74
C GLY A 347 -2.71 11.02 -21.49
N ARG A 348 -3.98 10.64 -21.36
CA ARG A 348 -4.42 9.27 -21.04
C ARG A 348 -5.31 8.69 -22.14
N ASP A 349 -5.40 7.36 -22.17
CA ASP A 349 -6.14 6.65 -23.21
C ASP A 349 -7.62 6.48 -22.85
N ALA A 350 -8.50 6.87 -23.78
CA ALA A 350 -9.93 6.61 -23.66
C ALA A 350 -10.62 6.42 -25.03
N VAL A 351 -11.69 5.63 -25.03
CA VAL A 351 -12.59 5.41 -26.18
C VAL A 351 -14.05 5.49 -25.73
N ALA A 352 -14.91 6.04 -26.59
CA ALA A 352 -16.35 6.13 -26.33
C ALA A 352 -17.09 4.87 -26.78
N SER A 353 -18.16 4.51 -26.07
CA SER A 353 -19.20 3.58 -26.52
C SER A 353 -20.55 4.24 -26.32
N TYR A 354 -21.44 4.09 -27.31
CA TYR A 354 -22.78 4.70 -27.32
C TYR A 354 -23.89 3.66 -27.17
N ASP A 355 -23.52 2.40 -26.93
CA ASP A 355 -24.43 1.27 -26.87
C ASP A 355 -25.33 1.31 -25.63
N ASN A 356 -26.54 0.78 -25.80
CA ASN A 356 -27.56 0.76 -24.76
C ASN A 356 -27.42 -0.46 -23.84
N VAL A 357 -27.09 -0.21 -22.58
CA VAL A 357 -26.98 -1.23 -21.53
C VAL A 357 -28.25 -2.07 -21.36
N ALA A 358 -29.42 -1.50 -21.65
CA ALA A 358 -30.71 -2.19 -21.49
C ALA A 358 -30.91 -3.38 -22.45
N THR A 359 -30.02 -3.56 -23.43
CA THR A 359 -30.10 -4.63 -24.43
C THR A 359 -28.92 -5.60 -24.28
N VAL A 360 -29.15 -6.88 -24.58
CA VAL A 360 -28.10 -7.91 -24.55
C VAL A 360 -26.98 -7.58 -25.56
N GLU A 361 -27.36 -7.20 -26.78
CA GLU A 361 -26.41 -6.80 -27.83
C GLU A 361 -25.59 -5.57 -27.42
N GLY A 362 -26.24 -4.56 -26.84
CA GLY A 362 -25.53 -3.37 -26.37
C GLY A 362 -24.54 -3.70 -25.24
N GLY A 363 -24.91 -4.58 -24.30
CA GLY A 363 -23.99 -5.06 -23.27
C GLY A 363 -22.75 -5.75 -23.81
N GLU A 364 -22.91 -6.62 -24.82
CA GLU A 364 -21.80 -7.26 -25.52
C GLU A 364 -20.92 -6.23 -26.25
N ASN A 365 -21.52 -5.32 -27.02
CA ASN A 365 -20.81 -4.30 -27.79
C ASN A 365 -19.96 -3.35 -26.92
N ILE A 366 -20.43 -3.02 -25.72
CA ILE A 366 -19.65 -2.22 -24.75
C ILE A 366 -18.35 -2.94 -24.38
N VAL A 367 -18.43 -4.25 -24.10
CA VAL A 367 -17.25 -5.06 -23.77
C VAL A 367 -16.35 -5.23 -24.99
N GLN A 368 -16.93 -5.46 -26.17
CA GLN A 368 -16.16 -5.57 -27.42
C GLN A 368 -15.43 -4.27 -27.77
N THR A 369 -15.97 -3.10 -27.40
CA THR A 369 -15.27 -1.82 -27.54
C THR A 369 -13.97 -1.80 -26.73
N ALA A 370 -13.99 -2.30 -25.49
CA ALA A 370 -12.80 -2.43 -24.66
C ALA A 370 -11.76 -3.40 -25.25
N ILE A 371 -12.21 -4.56 -25.71
CA ILE A 371 -11.35 -5.57 -26.32
C ILE A 371 -10.70 -5.03 -27.60
N LYS A 372 -11.47 -4.40 -28.48
CA LYS A 372 -10.95 -3.85 -29.73
C LYS A 372 -9.95 -2.72 -29.52
N ALA A 373 -10.19 -1.86 -28.52
CA ALA A 373 -9.32 -0.71 -28.25
C ALA A 373 -8.06 -1.08 -27.45
N PHE A 374 -8.20 -1.96 -26.47
CA PHE A 374 -7.18 -2.17 -25.44
C PHE A 374 -6.83 -3.64 -25.17
N GLY A 375 -7.56 -4.60 -25.75
CA GLY A 375 -7.25 -6.03 -25.71
C GLY A 375 -7.65 -6.77 -24.43
N ARG A 376 -8.21 -6.08 -23.42
CA ARG A 376 -8.58 -6.67 -22.12
C ARG A 376 -9.70 -5.89 -21.42
N VAL A 377 -10.24 -6.48 -20.35
CA VAL A 377 -11.15 -5.83 -19.39
C VAL A 377 -10.78 -6.27 -17.98
N ASP A 378 -10.57 -5.31 -17.09
CA ASP A 378 -10.15 -5.55 -15.70
C ASP A 378 -11.16 -4.99 -14.70
N ILE A 379 -11.80 -3.86 -15.04
CA ILE A 379 -12.71 -3.13 -14.16
C ILE A 379 -14.03 -2.86 -14.91
N VAL A 380 -15.16 -3.13 -14.25
CA VAL A 380 -16.50 -2.73 -14.73
C VAL A 380 -17.23 -1.97 -13.63
N ILE A 381 -17.63 -0.74 -13.91
CA ILE A 381 -18.47 0.06 -13.02
C ILE A 381 -19.86 0.21 -13.66
N ASN A 382 -20.81 -0.56 -13.12
CA ASN A 382 -22.22 -0.50 -13.50
C ASN A 382 -22.89 0.70 -12.82
N ASN A 383 -22.85 1.86 -13.48
CA ASN A 383 -23.32 3.16 -12.97
C ASN A 383 -24.52 3.73 -13.76
N ALA A 384 -24.75 3.30 -15.00
CA ALA A 384 -25.86 3.77 -15.82
C ALA A 384 -27.22 3.69 -15.10
N GLY A 385 -28.09 4.68 -15.34
CA GLY A 385 -29.35 4.77 -14.62
C GLY A 385 -30.30 5.87 -15.08
N ILE A 386 -31.60 5.66 -14.83
CA ILE A 386 -32.69 6.59 -15.13
C ILE A 386 -33.70 6.63 -13.97
N LEU A 387 -34.60 7.62 -13.96
CA LEU A 387 -35.70 7.67 -12.99
C LEU A 387 -37.07 7.80 -13.66
N ARG A 388 -38.06 7.08 -13.12
CA ARG A 388 -39.48 7.13 -13.52
C ARG A 388 -40.37 7.05 -12.28
N ASP A 389 -40.24 8.06 -11.42
CA ASP A 389 -40.89 8.08 -10.11
C ASP A 389 -42.42 8.26 -10.22
N LYS A 390 -43.17 7.36 -9.61
CA LYS A 390 -44.63 7.37 -9.48
C LYS A 390 -45.04 6.61 -8.21
N SER A 391 -46.10 7.07 -7.52
CA SER A 391 -46.74 6.25 -6.50
C SER A 391 -47.17 4.90 -7.10
N PHE A 392 -47.10 3.82 -6.34
CA PHE A 392 -47.27 2.44 -6.85
C PHE A 392 -48.49 2.25 -7.79
N VAL A 393 -49.68 2.70 -7.38
CA VAL A 393 -50.91 2.59 -8.19
C VAL A 393 -50.88 3.38 -9.51
N LYS A 394 -50.04 4.42 -9.60
CA LYS A 394 -49.87 5.26 -10.80
C LYS A 394 -48.66 4.83 -11.65
N MET A 395 -47.98 3.76 -11.28
CA MET A 395 -46.82 3.25 -11.99
C MET A 395 -47.30 2.39 -13.16
N THR A 396 -47.07 2.87 -14.37
CA THR A 396 -47.40 2.10 -15.58
C THR A 396 -46.36 0.98 -15.78
N PRO A 397 -46.70 -0.09 -16.52
CA PRO A 397 -45.75 -1.15 -16.88
C PRO A 397 -44.49 -0.63 -17.56
N GLU A 398 -44.58 0.41 -18.38
CA GLU A 398 -43.44 1.01 -19.09
C GLU A 398 -42.48 1.73 -18.13
N ASN A 399 -43.02 2.45 -17.13
CA ASN A 399 -42.22 3.07 -16.08
C ASN A 399 -41.50 2.03 -15.23
N TRP A 400 -42.13 0.89 -14.97
CA TRP A 400 -41.51 -0.24 -14.29
C TRP A 400 -40.40 -0.84 -15.16
N GLN A 401 -40.76 -1.28 -16.36
CA GLN A 401 -39.90 -2.04 -17.26
C GLN A 401 -38.63 -1.26 -17.62
N SER A 402 -38.74 0.03 -17.97
CA SER A 402 -37.58 0.85 -18.36
C SER A 402 -36.55 0.97 -17.23
N VAL A 403 -37.01 1.10 -15.98
CA VAL A 403 -36.12 1.20 -14.81
C VAL A 403 -35.47 -0.16 -14.51
N GLN A 404 -36.22 -1.26 -14.59
CA GLN A 404 -35.64 -2.60 -14.45
C GLN A 404 -34.59 -2.87 -15.54
N ASP A 405 -34.87 -2.48 -16.77
CA ASP A 405 -34.03 -2.77 -17.93
C ASP A 405 -32.71 -2.02 -17.91
N VAL A 406 -32.71 -0.72 -17.60
CA VAL A 406 -31.47 0.06 -17.56
C VAL A 406 -30.61 -0.33 -16.36
N HIS A 407 -31.22 -0.58 -15.20
CA HIS A 407 -30.47 -0.79 -13.96
C HIS A 407 -30.07 -2.24 -13.73
N LEU A 408 -31.04 -3.13 -13.54
CA LEU A 408 -30.78 -4.51 -13.15
C LEU A 408 -30.38 -5.34 -14.36
N ASN A 409 -31.19 -5.33 -15.42
CA ASN A 409 -30.88 -6.07 -16.63
C ASN A 409 -29.67 -5.46 -17.33
N GLY A 410 -29.49 -4.14 -17.28
CA GLY A 410 -28.32 -3.48 -17.84
C GLY A 410 -27.01 -3.87 -17.16
N ALA A 411 -27.00 -3.91 -15.82
CA ALA A 411 -25.85 -4.43 -15.09
C ALA A 411 -25.54 -5.88 -15.48
N TYR A 412 -26.56 -6.72 -15.66
CA TYR A 412 -26.39 -8.09 -16.14
C TYR A 412 -25.82 -8.15 -17.57
N ASN A 413 -26.41 -7.40 -18.51
CA ASN A 413 -26.06 -7.41 -19.92
C ASN A 413 -24.61 -7.01 -20.17
N VAL A 414 -24.07 -6.07 -19.38
CA VAL A 414 -22.66 -5.64 -19.46
C VAL A 414 -21.74 -6.59 -18.68
N THR A 415 -22.15 -7.00 -17.49
CA THR A 415 -21.30 -7.81 -16.61
C THR A 415 -21.11 -9.22 -17.14
N CYS A 416 -22.13 -9.86 -17.71
CA CYS A 416 -22.04 -11.23 -18.20
C CYS A 416 -20.92 -11.44 -19.24
N PRO A 417 -20.82 -10.64 -20.34
CA PRO A 417 -19.70 -10.74 -21.27
C PRO A 417 -18.36 -10.34 -20.64
N ALA A 418 -18.31 -9.28 -19.84
CA ALA A 418 -17.08 -8.85 -19.17
C ALA A 418 -16.53 -9.91 -18.22
N PHE A 419 -17.41 -10.63 -17.50
CA PHE A 419 -17.04 -11.68 -16.57
C PHE A 419 -16.38 -12.87 -17.28
N LYS A 420 -16.78 -13.19 -18.52
CA LYS A 420 -16.11 -14.22 -19.33
C LYS A 420 -14.66 -13.83 -19.61
N VAL A 421 -14.43 -12.59 -20.04
CA VAL A 421 -13.08 -12.03 -20.27
C VAL A 421 -12.26 -12.02 -18.98
N MET A 422 -12.82 -11.53 -17.88
CA MET A 422 -12.13 -11.46 -16.58
C MET A 422 -11.71 -12.86 -16.07
N LYS A 423 -12.53 -13.89 -16.32
CA LYS A 423 -12.18 -15.27 -15.97
C LYS A 423 -10.97 -15.77 -16.76
N GLU A 424 -10.90 -15.46 -18.05
CA GLU A 424 -9.77 -15.81 -18.91
C GLU A 424 -8.49 -15.09 -18.45
N ASN A 425 -8.62 -13.84 -18.02
CA ASN A 425 -7.51 -13.02 -17.50
C ASN A 425 -7.07 -13.41 -16.08
N GLY A 426 -7.88 -14.15 -15.33
CA GLY A 426 -7.62 -14.46 -13.91
C GLY A 426 -7.64 -13.23 -12.99
N TYR A 427 -8.37 -12.17 -13.39
CA TYR A 427 -8.51 -10.93 -12.63
C TYR A 427 -9.78 -10.19 -13.02
N GLY A 428 -10.48 -9.62 -12.03
CA GLY A 428 -11.59 -8.70 -12.28
C GLY A 428 -12.03 -7.90 -11.06
N ARG A 429 -12.55 -6.70 -11.30
CA ARG A 429 -13.16 -5.84 -10.28
C ARG A 429 -14.46 -5.27 -10.81
N ILE A 430 -15.55 -5.52 -10.10
CA ILE A 430 -16.88 -5.13 -10.55
C ILE A 430 -17.54 -4.30 -9.46
N ILE A 431 -17.95 -3.09 -9.81
CA ILE A 431 -18.72 -2.20 -8.94
C ILE A 431 -20.15 -2.15 -9.43
N MET A 432 -21.04 -2.41 -8.49
CA MET A 432 -22.47 -2.29 -8.64
C MET A 432 -22.97 -1.01 -7.97
N THR A 433 -23.91 -0.29 -8.59
CA THR A 433 -24.47 0.93 -8.02
C THR A 433 -25.88 0.69 -7.48
N THR A 434 -26.02 0.58 -6.16
CA THR A 434 -27.33 0.57 -5.47
C THR A 434 -27.72 1.99 -5.02
N SER A 435 -28.63 2.13 -4.06
CA SER A 435 -29.00 3.42 -3.47
C SER A 435 -29.62 3.22 -2.09
N ALA A 436 -29.67 4.28 -1.28
CA ALA A 436 -30.44 4.28 -0.03
C ALA A 436 -31.93 3.94 -0.26
N ALA A 437 -32.51 4.37 -1.40
CA ALA A 437 -33.86 3.99 -1.79
C ALA A 437 -34.01 2.48 -2.05
N GLY A 438 -32.98 1.82 -2.58
CA GLY A 438 -32.96 0.36 -2.73
C GLY A 438 -32.82 -0.35 -1.38
N LEU A 439 -31.92 0.14 -0.52
CA LEU A 439 -31.61 -0.49 0.77
C LEU A 439 -32.73 -0.32 1.80
N TYR A 440 -33.41 0.83 1.82
CA TYR A 440 -34.33 1.21 2.89
C TYR A 440 -35.74 1.58 2.40
N GLY A 441 -35.95 1.63 1.08
CA GLY A 441 -37.19 2.11 0.47
C GLY A 441 -37.25 3.63 0.34
N ASN A 442 -38.04 4.11 -0.62
CA ASN A 442 -38.40 5.52 -0.74
C ASN A 442 -39.78 5.66 -1.39
N PHE A 443 -40.57 6.63 -0.93
CA PHE A 443 -41.93 6.81 -1.44
C PHE A 443 -41.92 7.16 -2.93
N GLY A 444 -42.77 6.49 -3.71
CA GLY A 444 -42.90 6.74 -5.16
C GLY A 444 -41.79 6.15 -6.03
N GLN A 445 -40.92 5.31 -5.47
CA GLN A 445 -39.77 4.72 -6.16
C GLN A 445 -39.78 3.19 -6.21
N THR A 446 -40.96 2.54 -6.20
CA THR A 446 -41.03 1.06 -6.10
C THR A 446 -40.22 0.35 -7.20
N ASN A 447 -40.32 0.77 -8.47
CA ASN A 447 -39.48 0.29 -9.56
C ASN A 447 -37.98 0.47 -9.27
N TYR A 448 -37.56 1.69 -8.92
CA TYR A 448 -36.16 2.02 -8.69
C TYR A 448 -35.58 1.29 -7.48
N SER A 449 -36.29 1.25 -6.36
CA SER A 449 -35.92 0.50 -5.17
C SER A 449 -35.79 -1.00 -5.47
N SER A 450 -36.75 -1.59 -6.21
CA SER A 450 -36.70 -2.99 -6.62
C SER A 450 -35.49 -3.30 -7.50
N ALA A 451 -35.20 -2.47 -8.52
CA ALA A 451 -34.01 -2.62 -9.34
C ALA A 451 -32.71 -2.52 -8.51
N LYS A 452 -32.61 -1.50 -7.65
CA LYS A 452 -31.39 -1.20 -6.88
C LYS A 452 -31.08 -2.24 -5.81
N LEU A 453 -32.09 -2.84 -5.18
CA LEU A 453 -31.87 -3.96 -4.27
C LEU A 453 -31.65 -5.28 -5.03
N GLY A 454 -32.28 -5.46 -6.19
CA GLY A 454 -32.00 -6.59 -7.09
C GLY A 454 -30.53 -6.68 -7.51
N ILE A 455 -29.87 -5.53 -7.69
CA ILE A 455 -28.43 -5.44 -7.95
C ILE A 455 -27.59 -6.00 -6.79
N VAL A 456 -28.02 -5.81 -5.53
CA VAL A 456 -27.35 -6.42 -4.36
C VAL A 456 -27.48 -7.94 -4.41
N GLY A 457 -28.65 -8.45 -4.83
CA GLY A 457 -28.86 -9.88 -5.09
C GLY A 457 -27.91 -10.42 -6.16
N LEU A 458 -27.75 -9.71 -7.28
CA LEU A 458 -26.80 -10.05 -8.35
C LEU A 458 -25.36 -10.13 -7.82
N MET A 459 -24.93 -9.12 -7.06
CA MET A 459 -23.60 -9.09 -6.43
C MET A 459 -23.38 -10.28 -5.48
N ASN A 460 -24.38 -10.62 -4.66
CA ASN A 460 -24.28 -11.70 -3.67
C ASN A 460 -23.97 -13.07 -4.29
N THR A 461 -24.43 -13.30 -5.52
CA THR A 461 -24.08 -14.52 -6.26
C THR A 461 -22.73 -14.37 -6.98
N LEU A 462 -22.49 -13.26 -7.68
CA LEU A 462 -21.26 -13.07 -8.46
C LEU A 462 -19.99 -13.06 -7.60
N LYS A 463 -20.05 -12.59 -6.34
CA LYS A 463 -18.91 -12.64 -5.41
C LYS A 463 -18.40 -14.07 -5.19
N LEU A 464 -19.30 -15.06 -5.21
CA LEU A 464 -18.99 -16.48 -5.00
C LEU A 464 -18.48 -17.10 -6.31
N GLU A 465 -19.15 -16.83 -7.43
CA GLU A 465 -18.74 -17.34 -8.75
C GLU A 465 -17.37 -16.82 -9.20
N GLY A 466 -17.01 -15.60 -8.79
CA GLY A 466 -15.77 -14.92 -9.15
C GLY A 466 -14.56 -15.28 -8.29
N GLN A 467 -14.77 -15.85 -7.10
CA GLN A 467 -13.75 -16.00 -6.06
C GLN A 467 -12.50 -16.74 -6.56
N LYS A 468 -12.68 -17.88 -7.24
CA LYS A 468 -11.56 -18.69 -7.75
C LYS A 468 -10.77 -18.05 -8.91
N TYR A 469 -11.29 -16.97 -9.49
CA TYR A 469 -10.68 -16.28 -10.63
C TYR A 469 -10.16 -14.89 -10.25
N ASN A 470 -10.07 -14.58 -8.94
CA ASN A 470 -9.70 -13.24 -8.45
C ASN A 470 -10.61 -12.13 -9.02
N ILE A 471 -11.89 -12.44 -9.20
CA ILE A 471 -12.93 -11.49 -9.58
C ILE A 471 -13.67 -11.08 -8.30
N LYS A 472 -13.58 -9.80 -7.94
CA LYS A 472 -14.26 -9.24 -6.76
C LYS A 472 -15.40 -8.35 -7.18
N VAL A 473 -16.54 -8.48 -6.50
CA VAL A 473 -17.75 -7.71 -6.80
C VAL A 473 -18.21 -7.02 -5.53
N ASN A 474 -18.30 -5.69 -5.56
CA ASN A 474 -18.76 -4.89 -4.43
C ASN A 474 -19.84 -3.90 -4.89
N THR A 475 -20.62 -3.40 -3.95
CA THR A 475 -21.73 -2.47 -4.24
C THR A 475 -21.55 -1.15 -3.49
N VAL A 476 -21.84 -0.04 -4.16
CA VAL A 476 -21.85 1.29 -3.55
C VAL A 476 -23.25 1.90 -3.63
N ALA A 477 -23.70 2.49 -2.54
CA ALA A 477 -24.89 3.33 -2.41
C ALA A 477 -24.43 4.79 -2.32
N PRO A 478 -24.30 5.50 -3.45
CA PRO A 478 -23.79 6.87 -3.45
C PRO A 478 -24.84 7.85 -2.92
N LEU A 479 -24.36 8.84 -2.16
CA LEU A 479 -25.07 10.07 -1.84
C LEU A 479 -24.40 11.22 -2.59
N ALA A 480 -24.98 11.58 -3.74
CA ALA A 480 -24.62 12.77 -4.47
C ALA A 480 -25.87 13.64 -4.63
N ALA A 481 -25.78 14.94 -4.34
CA ALA A 481 -26.88 15.83 -4.61
C ALA A 481 -27.09 15.89 -6.13
N SER A 482 -28.35 15.88 -6.52
CA SER A 482 -28.72 16.17 -7.90
C SER A 482 -29.28 17.58 -7.96
N ARG A 483 -29.34 18.18 -9.16
CA ARG A 483 -30.03 19.46 -9.40
C ARG A 483 -31.47 19.54 -8.83
N LEU A 484 -32.10 18.41 -8.51
CA LEU A 484 -33.46 18.35 -7.90
C LEU A 484 -33.48 18.50 -6.37
N THR A 485 -32.34 18.39 -5.68
CA THR A 485 -32.24 18.56 -4.22
C THR A 485 -31.57 19.88 -3.82
N GLU A 486 -31.32 20.75 -4.80
CA GLU A 486 -30.61 22.01 -4.67
C GLU A 486 -31.36 23.02 -3.77
N ASP A 487 -32.70 23.02 -3.83
CA ASP A 487 -33.55 23.92 -3.03
C ASP A 487 -33.86 23.41 -1.60
N VAL A 488 -33.45 22.18 -1.26
CA VAL A 488 -33.83 21.51 0.00
C VAL A 488 -32.70 21.51 1.03
N PHE A 489 -31.44 21.57 0.58
CA PHE A 489 -30.27 21.49 1.46
C PHE A 489 -29.57 22.85 1.63
N PRO A 490 -28.94 23.11 2.80
CA PRO A 490 -28.08 24.26 2.97
C PRO A 490 -26.94 24.29 1.93
N PRO A 491 -26.53 25.47 1.41
CA PRO A 491 -25.49 25.59 0.39
C PRO A 491 -24.18 24.84 0.71
N ASP A 492 -23.74 24.87 1.98
CA ASP A 492 -22.52 24.20 2.45
C ASP A 492 -22.60 22.66 2.38
N PHE A 493 -23.82 22.11 2.42
CA PHE A 493 -24.04 20.67 2.29
C PHE A 493 -23.92 20.24 0.82
N TYR A 494 -24.35 21.08 -0.12
CA TYR A 494 -24.26 20.79 -1.56
C TYR A 494 -22.81 20.61 -2.01
N GLU A 495 -21.89 21.48 -1.55
CA GLU A 495 -20.47 21.40 -1.85
C GLU A 495 -19.83 20.07 -1.40
N LYS A 496 -20.33 19.47 -0.31
CA LYS A 496 -19.87 18.16 0.18
C LYS A 496 -20.51 16.99 -0.58
N THR A 497 -21.56 17.20 -1.33
CA THR A 497 -22.25 16.13 -2.06
C THR A 497 -21.79 15.97 -3.51
N LYS A 498 -20.65 16.59 -3.87
CA LYS A 498 -20.04 16.43 -5.18
C LYS A 498 -19.61 14.97 -5.44
N PRO A 499 -19.67 14.49 -6.70
CA PRO A 499 -19.24 13.14 -7.08
C PRO A 499 -17.84 12.72 -6.58
N GLU A 500 -16.93 13.68 -6.43
CA GLU A 500 -15.56 13.50 -5.95
C GLU A 500 -15.51 12.96 -4.52
N PHE A 501 -16.54 13.15 -3.71
CA PHE A 501 -16.63 12.56 -2.37
C PHE A 501 -17.01 11.07 -2.37
N VAL A 502 -17.40 10.53 -3.53
CA VAL A 502 -17.73 9.11 -3.71
C VAL A 502 -16.61 8.36 -4.43
N ALA A 503 -15.94 9.01 -5.39
CA ALA A 503 -14.93 8.37 -6.22
C ALA A 503 -13.85 7.58 -5.46
N PRO A 504 -13.26 8.07 -4.34
CA PRO A 504 -12.19 7.36 -3.65
C PRO A 504 -12.54 5.93 -3.23
N ILE A 505 -13.73 5.68 -2.66
CA ILE A 505 -14.10 4.32 -2.24
C ILE A 505 -14.37 3.43 -3.46
N VAL A 506 -14.95 3.97 -4.55
CA VAL A 506 -15.18 3.22 -5.78
C VAL A 506 -13.86 2.78 -6.40
N LEU A 507 -12.89 3.70 -6.50
CA LEU A 507 -11.55 3.41 -7.01
C LEU A 507 -10.82 2.41 -6.10
N TYR A 508 -10.84 2.61 -4.77
CA TYR A 508 -10.25 1.66 -3.83
C TYR A 508 -10.82 0.25 -4.06
N LEU A 509 -12.14 0.10 -4.16
CA LEU A 509 -12.78 -1.20 -4.41
C LEU A 509 -12.43 -1.80 -5.79
N CYS A 510 -12.00 -0.98 -6.75
CA CYS A 510 -11.48 -1.41 -8.05
C CYS A 510 -9.99 -1.76 -8.03
N SER A 511 -9.27 -1.52 -6.93
CA SER A 511 -7.82 -1.70 -6.88
C SER A 511 -7.41 -3.17 -6.72
N GLN A 512 -6.16 -3.47 -7.05
CA GLN A 512 -5.55 -4.76 -6.72
C GLN A 512 -5.46 -4.97 -5.20
N GLU A 513 -5.22 -3.91 -4.45
CA GLU A 513 -5.06 -3.90 -2.99
C GLU A 513 -6.34 -4.20 -2.21
N CYS A 514 -7.51 -3.94 -2.78
CA CYS A 514 -8.79 -4.23 -2.14
C CYS A 514 -8.93 -5.74 -1.84
N PRO A 515 -8.98 -6.17 -0.57
CA PRO A 515 -9.08 -7.58 -0.23
C PRO A 515 -10.53 -8.08 -0.29
N VAL A 516 -11.52 -7.19 -0.27
CA VAL A 516 -12.93 -7.53 -0.04
C VAL A 516 -13.71 -7.82 -1.31
N SER A 517 -14.65 -8.76 -1.22
CA SER A 517 -15.69 -9.03 -2.20
C SER A 517 -16.99 -9.25 -1.45
N GLY A 518 -18.10 -8.77 -1.97
CA GLY A 518 -19.42 -8.97 -1.37
C GLY A 518 -19.94 -7.84 -0.49
N ASN A 519 -19.20 -6.74 -0.34
CA ASN A 519 -19.58 -5.67 0.58
C ASN A 519 -20.46 -4.61 -0.10
N ILE A 520 -21.27 -3.96 0.73
CA ILE A 520 -22.08 -2.80 0.36
C ILE A 520 -21.58 -1.60 1.17
N TYR A 521 -21.38 -0.45 0.52
CA TYR A 521 -20.94 0.77 1.19
C TYR A 521 -21.86 1.95 0.87
N ASN A 522 -22.29 2.68 1.90
CA ASN A 522 -22.79 4.04 1.71
C ASN A 522 -21.60 4.99 1.55
N ALA A 523 -21.68 5.93 0.61
CA ALA A 523 -20.59 6.85 0.32
C ALA A 523 -21.09 8.23 -0.13
N GLY A 524 -20.66 9.30 0.53
CA GLY A 524 -20.93 10.68 0.11
C GLY A 524 -20.69 11.67 1.25
N ALA A 525 -20.49 12.95 0.93
CA ALA A 525 -20.18 13.99 1.93
C ALA A 525 -18.95 13.72 2.81
N GLY A 526 -18.01 12.90 2.31
CA GLY A 526 -16.84 12.44 3.07
C GLY A 526 -17.16 11.38 4.12
N CYS A 527 -18.40 10.88 4.17
CA CYS A 527 -18.82 9.80 5.05
C CYS A 527 -18.87 8.47 4.29
N PHE A 528 -18.30 7.44 4.90
CA PHE A 528 -18.29 6.07 4.39
C PHE A 528 -18.69 5.10 5.50
N ASN A 529 -19.66 4.24 5.23
CA ASN A 529 -20.00 3.15 6.16
C ASN A 529 -20.38 1.88 5.39
N ARG A 530 -20.13 0.73 6.02
CA ARG A 530 -20.49 -0.58 5.48
C ARG A 530 -21.94 -0.91 5.84
N VAL A 531 -22.68 -1.41 4.86
CA VAL A 531 -24.03 -1.96 5.02
C VAL A 531 -23.94 -3.48 4.91
N ALA A 532 -24.69 -4.18 5.76
CA ALA A 532 -24.75 -5.64 5.77
C ALA A 532 -26.19 -6.13 5.97
N MET A 533 -26.51 -7.29 5.39
CA MET A 533 -27.70 -8.06 5.75
C MET A 533 -27.34 -8.94 6.94
N THR A 534 -28.13 -8.85 8.01
CA THR A 534 -27.92 -9.64 9.22
C THR A 534 -29.18 -10.43 9.58
N THR A 535 -29.00 -11.52 10.32
CA THR A 535 -30.10 -12.34 10.84
C THR A 535 -29.95 -12.45 12.34
N GLY A 536 -31.04 -12.18 13.08
CA GLY A 536 -31.11 -12.41 14.52
C GLY A 536 -30.97 -13.89 14.90
N SER A 537 -30.78 -14.17 16.18
CA SER A 537 -30.64 -15.54 16.70
C SER A 537 -31.93 -16.36 16.57
N GLY A 538 -33.09 -15.72 16.50
CA GLY A 538 -34.38 -16.36 16.30
C GLY A 538 -34.84 -17.23 17.48
N PHE A 539 -35.75 -18.16 17.19
CA PHE A 539 -36.33 -19.08 18.16
C PHE A 539 -36.55 -20.46 17.52
N VAL A 540 -36.28 -21.52 18.28
CA VAL A 540 -36.50 -22.91 17.87
C VAL A 540 -37.54 -23.54 18.78
N VAL A 541 -38.63 -24.03 18.19
CA VAL A 541 -39.62 -24.87 18.89
C VAL A 541 -38.97 -26.22 19.21
N LYS A 542 -38.88 -26.57 20.49
CA LYS A 542 -38.29 -27.84 20.95
C LYS A 542 -39.39 -28.88 21.20
N GLY A 543 -39.25 -30.07 20.62
CA GLY A 543 -40.15 -31.21 20.82
C GLY A 543 -40.27 -32.05 19.55
N ASP A 544 -39.95 -33.35 19.65
CA ASP A 544 -39.73 -34.21 18.48
C ASP A 544 -41.00 -34.50 17.65
N ASP A 545 -42.20 -34.24 18.19
CA ASP A 545 -43.49 -34.61 17.60
C ASP A 545 -44.53 -33.46 17.53
N GLN A 546 -44.13 -32.19 17.67
CA GLN A 546 -45.07 -31.05 17.61
C GLN A 546 -44.75 -30.08 16.48
N PHE A 547 -45.73 -29.87 15.58
CA PHE A 547 -45.66 -28.79 14.60
C PHE A 547 -45.78 -27.43 15.32
N PRO A 548 -44.99 -26.41 14.90
CA PRO A 548 -45.15 -25.06 15.41
C PRO A 548 -46.58 -24.55 15.21
N THR A 549 -47.15 -23.94 16.24
CA THR A 549 -48.47 -23.30 16.21
C THR A 549 -48.35 -21.79 16.05
N VAL A 550 -49.47 -21.13 15.73
CA VAL A 550 -49.54 -19.66 15.74
C VAL A 550 -49.27 -19.11 17.15
N ASP A 551 -49.73 -19.81 18.18
CA ASP A 551 -49.54 -19.41 19.58
C ASP A 551 -48.06 -19.46 19.98
N ASP A 552 -47.28 -20.42 19.47
CA ASP A 552 -45.82 -20.47 19.69
C ASP A 552 -45.12 -19.22 19.13
N ILE A 553 -45.55 -18.76 17.95
CA ILE A 553 -45.01 -17.54 17.33
C ILE A 553 -45.37 -16.30 18.15
N VAL A 554 -46.63 -16.21 18.62
CA VAL A 554 -47.08 -15.08 19.44
C VAL A 554 -46.33 -15.05 20.78
N ALA A 555 -46.21 -16.21 21.44
CA ALA A 555 -45.52 -16.33 22.72
C ALA A 555 -44.02 -15.99 22.65
N ASN A 556 -43.39 -16.22 21.49
CA ASN A 556 -41.95 -16.04 21.29
C ASN A 556 -41.60 -14.88 20.35
N LYS A 557 -42.55 -13.97 20.07
CA LYS A 557 -42.38 -12.87 19.10
C LYS A 557 -41.17 -11.98 19.43
N SER A 558 -40.92 -11.70 20.70
CA SER A 558 -39.77 -10.89 21.15
C SER A 558 -38.42 -11.55 20.85
N SER A 559 -38.32 -12.87 21.01
CA SER A 559 -37.12 -13.63 20.66
C SER A 559 -36.91 -13.67 19.14
N ILE A 560 -37.98 -13.84 18.37
CA ILE A 560 -37.94 -13.84 16.90
C ILE A 560 -37.49 -12.48 16.35
N ASP A 561 -37.98 -11.38 16.94
CA ASP A 561 -37.66 -10.01 16.51
C ASP A 561 -36.30 -9.50 17.02
N SER A 562 -35.64 -10.25 17.91
CA SER A 562 -34.39 -9.83 18.54
C SER A 562 -33.23 -9.80 17.54
N MET A 563 -32.57 -8.64 17.45
CA MET A 563 -31.31 -8.46 16.73
C MET A 563 -30.08 -8.51 17.65
N ASN A 564 -30.26 -8.88 18.92
CA ASN A 564 -29.14 -9.17 19.81
C ASN A 564 -28.37 -10.37 19.25
N GLN A 565 -27.05 -10.25 19.13
CA GLN A 565 -26.18 -11.26 18.52
C GLN A 565 -26.51 -11.57 17.04
N ALA A 566 -27.14 -10.62 16.32
CA ALA A 566 -27.37 -10.80 14.90
C ALA A 566 -26.06 -11.02 14.14
N LYS A 567 -26.08 -11.98 13.22
CA LYS A 567 -24.91 -12.38 12.42
C LYS A 567 -25.07 -11.94 10.98
N GLU A 568 -23.95 -11.55 10.38
CA GLU A 568 -23.83 -11.44 8.93
C GLU A 568 -23.34 -12.78 8.37
N TYR A 569 -23.90 -13.21 7.24
CA TYR A 569 -23.48 -14.41 6.54
C TYR A 569 -22.86 -14.08 5.20
N PHE A 570 -21.74 -14.74 4.88
CA PHE A 570 -21.07 -14.53 3.60
C PHE A 570 -21.84 -15.24 2.46
N GLN A 571 -22.35 -16.44 2.72
CA GLN A 571 -23.09 -17.29 1.78
C GLN A 571 -24.26 -18.02 2.46
N LEU A 572 -25.16 -18.57 1.64
CA LEU A 572 -26.36 -19.29 2.10
C LEU A 572 -26.03 -20.48 3.02
N ASN A 573 -25.01 -21.27 2.70
CA ASN A 573 -24.69 -22.48 3.45
C ASN A 573 -24.29 -22.20 4.90
N ASP A 574 -23.66 -21.05 5.17
CA ASP A 574 -23.28 -20.65 6.53
C ASP A 574 -24.53 -20.41 7.39
N GLN A 575 -25.53 -19.75 6.81
CA GLN A 575 -26.81 -19.49 7.47
C GLN A 575 -27.61 -20.77 7.70
N VAL A 576 -27.66 -21.66 6.71
CA VAL A 576 -28.35 -22.96 6.84
C VAL A 576 -27.66 -23.85 7.88
N GLY A 577 -26.33 -23.81 7.95
CA GLY A 577 -25.57 -24.52 8.97
C GLY A 577 -25.94 -24.10 10.38
N ASP A 578 -26.05 -22.78 10.63
CA ASP A 578 -26.49 -22.24 11.92
C ASP A 578 -27.92 -22.67 12.27
N VAL A 579 -28.83 -22.72 11.29
CA VAL A 579 -30.21 -23.21 11.50
C VAL A 579 -30.20 -24.70 11.88
N LEU A 580 -29.42 -25.54 11.21
CA LEU A 580 -29.33 -26.97 11.50
C LEU A 580 -28.75 -27.24 12.90
N MET A 581 -27.68 -26.54 13.26
CA MET A 581 -27.06 -26.64 14.60
C MET A 581 -28.02 -26.21 15.72
N ALA A 582 -28.96 -25.31 15.45
CA ALA A 582 -29.95 -24.88 16.43
C ALA A 582 -30.94 -26.01 16.84
N PHE A 583 -31.04 -27.08 16.04
CA PHE A 583 -31.80 -28.30 16.38
C PHE A 583 -30.94 -29.38 17.07
N GLU A 584 -29.62 -29.23 17.13
CA GLU A 584 -28.76 -30.19 17.83
C GLU A 584 -28.80 -29.95 19.35
N THR A 585 -29.19 -30.97 20.11
CA THR A 585 -29.09 -30.95 21.59
C THR A 585 -27.61 -30.94 22.00
N PRO A 586 -27.16 -30.09 22.93
CA PRO A 586 -25.79 -30.17 23.44
C PRO A 586 -25.52 -31.58 23.96
N LYS A 587 -24.51 -32.28 23.43
CA LYS A 587 -24.04 -33.53 24.03
C LYS A 587 -23.56 -33.19 25.45
N ALA A 588 -24.19 -33.79 26.45
CA ALA A 588 -23.73 -33.68 27.83
C ALA A 588 -22.28 -34.18 27.92
N HIS A 589 -21.37 -33.32 28.37
CA HIS A 589 -19.99 -33.67 28.70
C HIS A 589 -19.91 -34.32 30.08
#